data_AF-A0A7Z2VCV4-F1
#
_entry.id   AF-A0A7Z2VCV4-F1
#
_cell.length_a   1.000
_cell.length_b   1.000
_cell.length_c   1.000
_cell.angle_alpha   90.00
_cell.angle_beta   90.00
_cell.angle_gamma   90.00
#
_symmetry.space_group_name_H-M   'P 1'
#
loop_
_entity.id
_entity.type
_entity.pdbx_description
1 polymer ?
#
loop_
_entity_poly.entity_id
_entity_poly.type
_entity_poly.pdbx_seq_one_letter_code
_entity_poly.pdbx_strand_id
1 'polypeptide(L)'
;MPRVEASLDRATKDAFHNLARQSGTTEAALLRRVIAAVVKSNPVTRSGQEVDADRSMRLTVRVTPDIFEAVTRTAHDAGMSRPGVVLGTLRARFLQAPTLLPVEAEAVGRAAYQLSMVGTNLNQLTRLVHQGRLEALAERDPVLASATSAVIALRESIHALMETATTRWVPGESGK
;
A
#
# COMPACT_ATOMS: atom_id res chain seq x y z
N MET A 1 6.66 26.57 9.28
CA MET A 1 5.71 25.48 9.00
C MET A 1 5.45 25.45 7.50
N PRO A 2 5.35 24.27 6.86
CA PRO A 2 4.96 24.18 5.46
C PRO A 2 3.55 24.78 5.26
N ARG A 3 3.36 25.52 4.17
CA ARG A 3 2.13 26.27 3.88
C ARG A 3 1.58 25.81 2.53
N VAL A 4 0.28 25.51 2.50
CA VAL A 4 -0.46 25.18 1.27
C VAL A 4 -1.37 26.36 0.97
N GLU A 5 -1.29 26.88 -0.25
CA GLU A 5 -2.10 28.00 -0.73
C GLU A 5 -2.84 27.57 -2.00
N ALA A 6 -4.10 28.00 -2.12
CA ALA A 6 -4.92 27.75 -3.29
C ALA A 6 -5.83 28.95 -3.53
N SER A 7 -5.98 29.31 -4.80
CA SER A 7 -6.92 30.35 -5.24
C SER A 7 -8.30 29.74 -5.42
N LEU A 8 -9.31 30.35 -4.79
CA LEU A 8 -10.71 29.96 -4.93
C LEU A 8 -11.45 31.09 -5.62
N ASP A 9 -12.47 30.75 -6.41
CA ASP A 9 -13.44 31.74 -6.83
C ASP A 9 -14.21 32.30 -5.61
N ARG A 10 -14.83 33.45 -5.81
CA ARG A 10 -15.52 34.19 -4.74
C ARG A 10 -16.68 33.39 -4.14
N ALA A 11 -17.45 32.70 -4.98
CA ALA A 11 -18.61 31.92 -4.55
C ALA A 11 -18.20 30.75 -3.63
N THR A 12 -17.14 30.02 -4.00
CA THR A 12 -16.59 28.91 -3.22
C THR A 12 -15.98 29.40 -1.92
N LYS A 13 -15.31 30.55 -1.94
CA LYS A 13 -14.75 31.17 -0.74
C LYS A 13 -15.84 31.54 0.26
N ASP A 14 -16.93 32.16 -0.20
CA ASP A 14 -18.05 32.58 0.65
C ASP A 14 -18.80 31.38 1.24
N ALA A 15 -19.03 30.33 0.44
CA ALA A 15 -19.60 29.08 0.93
C ALA A 15 -18.74 28.42 2.02
N PHE A 16 -17.41 28.41 1.83
CA PHE A 16 -16.48 27.84 2.80
C PHE A 16 -16.41 28.66 4.10
N HIS A 17 -16.47 29.99 3.99
CA HIS A 17 -16.55 30.89 5.15
C HIS A 17 -17.78 30.60 6.01
N ASN A 18 -18.95 30.49 5.36
CA ASN A 18 -20.21 30.21 6.04
C ASN A 18 -20.19 28.84 6.73
N LEU A 19 -19.62 27.83 6.09
CA LEU A 19 -19.47 26.49 6.65
C LEU A 19 -18.57 26.47 7.90
N ALA A 20 -17.49 27.26 7.90
CA ALA A 20 -16.60 27.39 9.06
C ALA A 20 -17.34 28.02 10.25
N ARG A 21 -18.12 29.09 10.00
CA ARG A 21 -18.92 29.77 11.04
C ARG A 21 -19.99 28.85 11.62
N GLN A 22 -20.73 28.13 10.78
CA GLN A 22 -21.75 27.17 11.23
C GLN A 22 -21.14 26.03 12.05
N SER A 23 -19.90 25.65 11.76
CA SER A 23 -19.15 24.61 12.48
C SER A 23 -18.39 25.14 13.70
N GLY A 24 -18.56 26.42 14.07
CA GLY A 24 -17.89 27.03 15.23
C GLY A 24 -16.36 27.07 15.14
N THR A 25 -15.81 27.11 13.92
CA THR A 25 -14.36 27.01 13.68
C THR A 25 -13.86 28.10 12.74
N THR A 26 -12.54 28.29 12.66
CA THR A 26 -11.94 29.20 11.68
C THR A 26 -11.77 28.50 10.33
N GLU A 27 -11.75 29.25 9.23
CA GLU A 27 -11.53 28.69 7.90
C GLU A 27 -10.22 27.88 7.82
N ALA A 28 -9.15 28.36 8.44
CA ALA A 28 -7.88 27.65 8.48
C ALA A 28 -7.98 26.33 9.27
N ALA A 29 -8.75 26.30 10.35
CA ALA A 29 -8.99 25.08 11.12
C ALA A 29 -9.90 24.10 10.37
N LEU A 30 -10.94 24.60 9.69
CA LEU A 30 -11.79 23.79 8.81
C LEU A 30 -10.96 23.19 7.66
N LEU A 31 -10.13 24.00 7.01
CA LEU A 31 -9.26 23.57 5.91
C LEU A 31 -8.27 22.50 6.39
N ARG A 32 -7.63 22.69 7.54
CA ARG A 32 -6.78 21.65 8.15
C ARG A 32 -7.54 20.36 8.39
N ARG A 33 -8.79 20.43 8.87
CA ARG A 33 -9.63 19.25 9.12
C ARG A 33 -10.03 18.54 7.82
N VAL A 34 -10.37 19.31 6.78
CA VAL A 34 -10.69 18.78 5.44
C VAL A 34 -9.45 18.10 4.84
N ILE A 35 -8.29 18.76 4.86
CA ILE A 35 -7.04 18.17 4.38
C ILE A 35 -6.71 16.89 5.15
N ALA A 36 -6.80 16.91 6.49
CA ALA A 36 -6.53 15.73 7.31
C ALA A 36 -7.52 14.58 7.02
N ALA A 37 -8.80 14.89 6.83
CA ALA A 37 -9.81 13.90 6.47
C ALA A 37 -9.56 13.33 5.07
N VAL A 38 -9.25 14.16 4.08
CA VAL A 38 -8.94 13.74 2.71
C VAL A 38 -7.68 12.87 2.69
N VAL A 39 -6.63 13.23 3.43
CA VAL A 39 -5.39 12.43 3.55
C VAL A 39 -5.64 11.11 4.28
N LYS A 40 -6.50 11.08 5.30
CA LYS A 40 -6.85 9.85 6.04
C LYS A 40 -7.74 8.91 5.21
N SER A 41 -8.66 9.47 4.43
CA SER A 41 -9.60 8.72 3.57
C SER A 41 -9.00 8.33 2.21
N ASN A 42 -7.96 9.03 1.77
CA ASN A 42 -7.12 8.65 0.65
C ASN A 42 -5.72 8.38 1.20
N PRO A 43 -5.52 7.26 1.93
CA PRO A 43 -4.18 6.84 2.22
C PRO A 43 -3.52 6.65 0.86
N VAL A 44 -2.64 7.59 0.52
CA VAL A 44 -1.65 7.36 -0.53
C VAL A 44 -0.89 6.16 0.01
N THR A 45 -1.24 4.95 -0.47
CA THR A 45 -0.25 3.88 -0.59
C THR A 45 0.97 4.63 -1.07
N ARG A 46 2.09 4.60 -0.35
CA ARG A 46 3.33 5.21 -0.83
C ARG A 46 3.76 4.44 -2.10
N SER A 47 3.02 4.55 -3.21
CA SER A 47 3.60 4.78 -4.51
C SER A 47 4.51 5.95 -4.25
N GLY A 48 5.81 5.69 -4.38
CA GLY A 48 6.84 6.62 -4.00
C GLY A 48 6.56 8.01 -4.56
N GLN A 49 7.25 8.99 -4.00
CA GLN A 49 7.67 10.14 -4.81
C GLN A 49 7.84 9.68 -6.27
N GLU A 50 7.29 10.43 -7.22
CA GLU A 50 7.80 10.42 -8.59
C GLU A 50 9.27 10.81 -8.52
N VAL A 51 10.10 9.85 -8.10
CA VAL A 51 11.49 9.76 -8.49
C VAL A 51 11.36 9.45 -9.96
N ASP A 52 11.61 10.48 -10.77
CA ASP A 52 11.89 10.40 -12.20
C ASP A 52 12.26 8.96 -12.59
N ALA A 53 11.26 8.18 -13.03
CA ALA A 53 11.34 6.73 -13.15
C ALA A 53 12.36 6.29 -14.22
N ASP A 54 12.89 7.26 -14.95
CA ASP A 54 13.81 7.07 -16.07
C ASP A 54 15.29 7.25 -15.68
N ARG A 55 15.59 7.81 -14.50
CA ARG A 55 16.97 7.97 -14.03
C ARG A 55 17.42 6.84 -13.14
N SER A 56 17.81 5.73 -13.76
CA SER A 56 18.60 4.69 -13.08
C SER A 56 20.02 5.19 -12.80
N MET A 57 20.50 5.03 -11.56
CA MET A 57 21.89 5.32 -11.20
C MET A 57 22.69 4.02 -11.13
N ARG A 58 23.87 3.99 -11.75
CA ARG A 58 24.74 2.81 -11.74
C ARG A 58 25.65 2.82 -10.52
N LEU A 59 25.45 1.83 -9.64
CA LEU A 59 26.39 1.51 -8.56
C LEU A 59 27.25 0.32 -8.99
N THR A 60 28.58 0.48 -9.00
CA THR A 60 29.53 -0.61 -9.28
C THR A 60 30.30 -0.95 -8.02
N VAL A 61 30.25 -2.20 -7.59
CA VAL A 61 30.96 -2.70 -6.40
C VAL A 61 31.84 -3.87 -6.83
N ARG A 62 33.13 -3.83 -6.45
CA ARG A 62 34.00 -5.01 -6.54
C ARG A 62 33.86 -5.80 -5.25
N VAL A 63 33.66 -7.10 -5.38
CA VAL A 63 33.51 -8.03 -4.25
C VAL A 63 34.57 -9.10 -4.34
N THR A 64 34.87 -9.71 -3.21
CA THR A 64 35.73 -10.88 -3.10
C THR A 64 35.02 -12.13 -3.66
N PRO A 65 35.76 -13.20 -4.02
CA PRO A 65 35.18 -14.40 -4.62
C PRO A 65 34.12 -15.10 -3.75
N ASP A 66 34.33 -15.14 -2.44
CA ASP A 66 33.41 -15.70 -1.44
C ASP A 66 32.06 -14.98 -1.42
N ILE A 67 32.06 -13.64 -1.45
CA ILE A 67 30.84 -12.84 -1.54
C ILE A 67 30.14 -13.06 -2.88
N PHE A 68 30.91 -13.14 -3.96
CA PHE A 68 30.35 -13.39 -5.29
C PHE A 68 29.66 -14.75 -5.37
N GLU A 69 30.28 -15.79 -4.80
CA GLU A 69 29.69 -17.14 -4.72
C GLU A 69 28.44 -17.16 -3.84
N ALA A 70 28.49 -16.50 -2.67
CA ALA A 70 27.34 -16.40 -1.77
C ALA A 70 26.13 -15.73 -2.45
N VAL A 71 26.33 -14.59 -3.13
CA VAL A 71 25.28 -13.90 -3.88
C VAL A 71 24.76 -14.77 -5.03
N THR A 72 25.63 -15.52 -5.70
CA THR A 72 25.25 -16.41 -6.80
C THR A 72 24.36 -17.54 -6.32
N ARG A 73 24.72 -18.20 -5.20
CA ARG A 73 23.89 -19.23 -4.57
C ARG A 73 22.54 -18.68 -4.12
N THR A 74 22.52 -17.55 -3.40
CA THR A 74 21.27 -16.91 -2.98
C THR A 74 20.38 -16.55 -4.18
N ALA A 75 20.95 -16.06 -5.27
CA ALA A 75 20.21 -15.74 -6.48
C ALA A 75 19.56 -16.98 -7.11
N HIS A 76 20.30 -18.08 -7.18
CA HIS A 76 19.78 -19.37 -7.65
C HIS A 76 18.64 -19.87 -6.77
N ASP A 77 18.85 -19.93 -5.45
CA ASP A 77 17.86 -20.46 -4.50
C ASP A 77 16.59 -19.60 -4.44
N ALA A 78 16.73 -18.29 -4.63
CA ALA A 78 15.62 -17.34 -4.66
C ALA A 78 14.92 -17.24 -6.02
N GLY A 79 15.44 -17.88 -7.08
CA GLY A 79 14.95 -17.70 -8.45
C GLY A 79 15.08 -16.26 -8.95
N MET A 80 16.10 -15.53 -8.49
CA MET A 80 16.35 -14.11 -8.82
C MET A 80 17.67 -13.93 -9.57
N SER A 81 17.86 -12.75 -10.15
CA SER A 81 19.18 -12.35 -10.65
C SER A 81 20.09 -11.91 -9.50
N ARG A 82 21.41 -12.05 -9.66
CA ARG A 82 22.41 -11.55 -8.68
C ARG A 82 22.22 -10.06 -8.36
N PRO A 83 22.04 -9.16 -9.34
CA PRO A 83 21.69 -7.76 -9.05
C PRO A 83 20.38 -7.62 -8.28
N GLY A 84 19.38 -8.47 -8.55
CA GLY A 84 18.11 -8.50 -7.82
C GLY A 84 18.26 -8.83 -6.34
N VAL A 85 19.11 -9.81 -6.01
CA VAL A 85 19.47 -10.14 -4.61
C VAL A 85 20.16 -8.95 -3.94
N VAL A 86 21.18 -8.37 -4.57
CA VAL A 86 21.90 -7.22 -4.02
C VAL A 86 20.96 -6.05 -3.79
N LEU A 87 20.11 -5.74 -4.77
CA LEU A 87 19.11 -4.68 -4.66
C LEU A 87 18.09 -4.98 -3.56
N GLY A 88 17.62 -6.23 -3.43
CA GLY A 88 16.71 -6.66 -2.36
C GLY A 88 17.29 -6.41 -0.97
N THR A 89 18.55 -6.80 -0.76
CA THR A 89 19.28 -6.54 0.47
C THR A 89 19.43 -5.04 0.74
N LEU A 90 19.82 -4.24 -0.26
CA LEU A 90 19.95 -2.79 -0.12
C LEU A 90 18.61 -2.13 0.23
N ARG A 91 17.51 -2.50 -0.45
CA ARG A 91 16.18 -1.94 -0.19
C ARG A 91 15.66 -2.31 1.19
N ALA A 92 15.88 -3.53 1.65
CA ALA A 92 15.51 -3.94 3.00
C ALA A 92 16.31 -3.14 4.05
N ARG A 93 17.62 -2.98 3.85
CA ARG A 93 18.50 -2.29 4.79
C ARG A 93 18.25 -0.78 4.86
N PHE A 94 18.10 -0.13 3.71
CA PHE A 94 18.09 1.34 3.63
C PHE A 94 16.70 1.95 3.47
N LEU A 95 15.74 1.21 2.90
CA LEU A 95 14.40 1.73 2.58
C LEU A 95 13.28 1.06 3.38
N GLN A 96 13.59 0.05 4.21
CA GLN A 96 12.59 -0.78 4.91
C GLN A 96 11.52 -1.33 3.94
N ALA A 97 11.94 -1.59 2.70
CA ALA A 97 11.08 -1.96 1.59
C ALA A 97 11.59 -3.28 0.98
N PRO A 98 11.36 -4.42 1.65
CA PRO A 98 11.87 -5.71 1.20
C PRO A 98 11.31 -6.08 -0.17
N THR A 99 12.15 -6.74 -0.98
CA THR A 99 11.76 -7.20 -2.32
C THR A 99 11.09 -8.56 -2.24
N LEU A 100 9.94 -8.72 -2.89
CA LEU A 100 9.28 -10.02 -3.00
C LEU A 100 10.01 -10.91 -4.02
N LEU A 101 10.06 -12.21 -3.74
CA LEU A 101 10.43 -13.20 -4.75
C LEU A 101 9.37 -13.24 -5.86
N PRO A 102 9.71 -13.72 -7.06
CA PRO A 102 8.74 -13.82 -8.16
C PRO A 102 7.46 -14.57 -7.78
N VAL A 103 7.61 -15.73 -7.12
CA VAL A 103 6.48 -16.54 -6.65
C VAL A 103 5.61 -15.82 -5.61
N GLU A 104 6.23 -15.00 -4.75
CA GLU A 104 5.53 -14.21 -3.74
C GLU A 104 4.78 -13.04 -4.37
N ALA A 105 5.41 -12.35 -5.32
CA ALA A 105 4.80 -11.26 -6.07
C ALA A 105 3.58 -11.76 -6.86
N GLU A 106 3.67 -12.92 -7.49
CA GLU A 106 2.52 -13.56 -8.15
C GLU A 106 1.41 -13.94 -7.17
N ALA A 107 1.77 -14.52 -6.01
CA ALA A 107 0.81 -14.86 -4.98
C ALA A 107 0.05 -13.61 -4.49
N VAL A 108 0.77 -12.52 -4.22
CA VAL A 108 0.18 -11.22 -3.86
C VAL A 108 -0.71 -10.69 -4.99
N GLY A 109 -0.27 -10.80 -6.24
CA GLY A 109 -1.05 -10.37 -7.41
C GLY A 109 -2.39 -11.11 -7.52
N ARG A 110 -2.37 -12.44 -7.36
CA ARG A 110 -3.61 -13.26 -7.34
C ARG A 110 -4.52 -12.86 -6.18
N ALA A 111 -3.93 -12.62 -5.02
CA ALA A 111 -4.67 -12.28 -3.80
C ALA A 111 -5.32 -10.88 -3.90
N ALA A 112 -4.59 -9.91 -4.47
CA ALA A 112 -5.12 -8.57 -4.78
C ALA A 112 -6.25 -8.62 -5.81
N TYR A 113 -6.13 -9.48 -6.83
CA TYR A 113 -7.21 -9.70 -7.80
C TYR A 113 -8.48 -10.25 -7.12
N GLN A 114 -8.35 -11.27 -6.26
CA GLN A 114 -9.47 -11.82 -5.50
C GLN A 114 -10.14 -10.75 -4.61
N LEU A 115 -9.35 -9.87 -3.99
CA LEU A 115 -9.88 -8.75 -3.20
C LEU A 115 -10.67 -7.75 -4.04
N SER A 116 -10.18 -7.44 -5.25
CA SER A 116 -10.91 -6.56 -6.19
C SER A 116 -12.29 -7.13 -6.54
N MET A 117 -12.39 -8.45 -6.69
CA MET A 117 -13.67 -9.12 -6.91
C MET A 117 -14.59 -9.03 -5.69
N VAL A 118 -14.06 -9.19 -4.47
CA VAL A 118 -14.83 -8.98 -3.23
C VAL A 118 -15.33 -7.54 -3.12
N GLY A 119 -14.47 -6.55 -3.38
CA GLY A 119 -14.85 -5.14 -3.36
C GLY A 119 -15.94 -4.81 -4.39
N THR A 120 -15.87 -5.42 -5.57
CA THR A 120 -16.90 -5.29 -6.61
C THR A 120 -18.25 -5.83 -6.13
N ASN A 121 -18.25 -7.01 -5.49
CA ASN A 121 -19.46 -7.62 -4.93
C ASN A 121 -20.06 -6.77 -3.80
N LEU A 122 -19.22 -6.23 -2.91
CA LEU A 122 -19.68 -5.31 -1.86
C LEU A 122 -20.31 -4.05 -2.44
N ASN A 123 -19.70 -3.46 -3.47
CA ASN A 123 -20.25 -2.27 -4.13
C ASN A 123 -21.60 -2.53 -4.80
N GLN A 124 -21.81 -3.73 -5.35
CA GLN A 124 -23.10 -4.16 -5.88
C GLN A 124 -24.16 -4.27 -4.77
N LEU A 125 -23.81 -4.84 -3.61
CA LEU A 125 -24.71 -4.92 -2.47
C LEU A 125 -25.08 -3.51 -1.95
N THR A 126 -24.10 -2.61 -1.80
CA THR A 126 -24.36 -1.22 -1.40
C THR A 126 -25.30 -0.50 -2.38
N ARG A 127 -25.13 -0.72 -3.70
CA ARG A 127 -26.06 -0.19 -4.71
C ARG A 127 -27.48 -0.71 -4.53
N LEU A 128 -27.66 -2.00 -4.24
CA LEU A 128 -28.99 -2.59 -4.00
C LEU A 128 -29.65 -2.03 -2.74
N VAL A 129 -28.87 -1.80 -1.68
CA VAL A 129 -29.34 -1.12 -0.46
C VAL A 129 -29.81 0.29 -0.78
N HIS A 130 -29.01 1.08 -1.51
CA HIS A 130 -29.38 2.44 -1.91
C HIS A 130 -30.64 2.48 -2.81
N GLN A 131 -30.92 1.41 -3.55
CA GLN A 131 -32.12 1.27 -4.38
C GLN A 131 -33.36 0.79 -3.59
N GLY A 132 -33.26 0.63 -2.26
CA GLY A 132 -34.38 0.19 -1.41
C GLY A 132 -34.75 -1.29 -1.56
N ARG A 133 -33.91 -2.10 -2.21
CA ARG A 133 -34.17 -3.54 -2.44
C ARG A 133 -33.70 -4.40 -1.26
N LEU A 134 -34.17 -4.08 -0.06
CA LEU A 134 -33.73 -4.70 1.20
C LEU A 134 -34.14 -6.18 1.35
N GLU A 135 -35.23 -6.61 0.71
CA GLU A 135 -35.67 -8.01 0.71
C GLU A 135 -34.64 -8.95 0.08
N ALA A 136 -33.82 -8.46 -0.86
CA ALA A 136 -32.73 -9.21 -1.50
C ALA A 136 -31.45 -9.32 -0.63
N LEU A 137 -31.37 -8.60 0.50
CA LEU A 137 -30.21 -8.64 1.41
C LEU A 137 -30.30 -9.77 2.44
N ALA A 138 -31.50 -10.08 2.92
CA ALA A 138 -31.72 -11.06 3.99
C ALA A 138 -31.30 -12.48 3.58
N GLU A 139 -31.38 -12.83 2.30
CA GLU A 139 -30.93 -14.12 1.76
C GLU A 139 -29.40 -14.19 1.54
N ARG A 140 -28.66 -13.09 1.73
CA ARG A 140 -27.23 -12.97 1.35
C ARG A 140 -26.26 -12.77 2.50
N ASP A 141 -26.73 -12.87 3.73
CA ASP A 141 -25.91 -12.86 4.95
C ASP A 141 -24.70 -13.85 4.91
N PRO A 142 -24.82 -15.10 4.42
CA PRO A 142 -23.67 -16.00 4.30
C PRO A 142 -22.62 -15.54 3.26
N VAL A 143 -23.04 -14.79 2.23
CA VAL A 143 -22.12 -14.23 1.22
C VAL A 143 -21.30 -13.08 1.81
N LEU A 144 -21.94 -12.24 2.64
CA LEU A 144 -21.26 -11.17 3.37
C LEU A 144 -20.26 -11.73 4.40
N ALA A 145 -20.67 -12.74 5.18
CA ALA A 145 -19.77 -13.40 6.13
C ALA A 145 -18.55 -14.03 5.44
N SER A 146 -18.76 -14.74 4.32
CA SER A 146 -17.68 -15.32 3.51
C SER A 146 -16.73 -14.28 2.94
N ALA A 147 -17.27 -13.15 2.45
CA ALA A 147 -16.47 -12.03 1.96
C ALA A 147 -15.60 -11.41 3.07
N THR A 148 -16.15 -11.18 4.26
CA THR A 148 -15.40 -10.68 5.41
C THR A 148 -14.29 -11.63 5.84
N SER A 149 -14.58 -12.94 5.94
CA SER A 149 -13.56 -13.95 6.25
C SER A 149 -12.43 -13.99 5.21
N ALA A 150 -12.76 -13.88 3.91
CA ALA A 150 -11.76 -13.84 2.85
C ALA A 150 -10.85 -12.60 2.93
N VAL A 151 -11.41 -11.43 3.26
CA VAL A 151 -10.63 -10.18 3.45
C VAL A 151 -9.68 -10.29 4.65
N ILE A 152 -10.14 -10.86 5.76
CA ILE A 152 -9.30 -11.07 6.96
C ILE A 152 -8.17 -12.05 6.64
N ALA A 153 -8.47 -13.21 6.05
CA ALA A 153 -7.45 -14.20 5.68
C ALA A 153 -6.40 -13.63 4.73
N LEU A 154 -6.82 -12.76 3.79
CA LEU A 154 -5.91 -12.07 2.89
C LEU A 154 -4.99 -11.09 3.64
N ARG A 155 -5.53 -10.30 4.57
CA ARG A 155 -4.76 -9.36 5.38
C ARG A 155 -3.66 -10.09 6.16
N GLU A 156 -4.00 -11.19 6.82
CA GLU A 156 -3.03 -12.00 7.56
C GLU A 156 -1.97 -12.60 6.64
N SER A 157 -2.36 -13.10 5.45
CA SER A 157 -1.42 -13.63 4.45
C SER A 157 -0.44 -12.56 3.95
N ILE A 158 -0.92 -11.33 3.69
CA ILE A 158 -0.06 -10.20 3.30
C ILE A 158 0.90 -9.84 4.43
N HIS A 159 0.42 -9.82 5.68
CA HIS A 159 1.26 -9.50 6.82
C HIS A 159 2.39 -10.52 7.01
N ALA A 160 2.05 -11.82 6.97
CA ALA A 160 3.03 -12.90 7.06
C ALA A 160 4.05 -12.87 5.91
N LEU A 161 3.60 -12.51 4.70
CA LEU A 161 4.47 -12.37 3.54
C LEU A 161 5.39 -11.14 3.65
N MET A 162 4.89 -10.03 4.18
CA MET A 162 5.72 -8.86 4.48
C MET A 162 6.77 -9.16 5.56
N GLU A 163 6.41 -9.88 6.62
CA GLU A 163 7.36 -10.31 7.66
C GLU A 163 8.43 -11.26 7.10
N THR A 164 8.02 -12.24 6.30
CA THR A 164 8.92 -13.20 5.64
C THR A 164 9.89 -12.47 4.69
N ALA A 165 9.36 -11.59 3.85
CA ALA A 165 10.18 -10.80 2.94
C ALA A 165 11.12 -9.85 3.71
N THR A 166 10.67 -9.23 4.79
CA THR A 166 11.51 -8.36 5.63
C THR A 166 12.67 -9.15 6.22
N THR A 167 12.40 -10.32 6.79
CA THR A 167 13.40 -11.15 7.49
C THR A 167 14.43 -11.72 6.53
N ARG A 168 14.03 -12.13 5.30
CA ARG A 168 14.93 -12.71 4.29
C ARG A 168 16.15 -11.85 3.96
N TRP A 169 15.96 -10.54 3.92
CA TRP A 169 16.97 -9.60 3.44
C TRP A 169 17.74 -8.91 4.57
N VAL A 170 17.35 -9.15 5.82
CA VAL A 170 18.11 -8.69 6.99
C VAL A 170 19.33 -9.61 7.15
N PRO A 171 20.54 -9.07 7.39
CA PRO A 171 21.69 -9.91 7.69
C PRO A 171 21.36 -10.82 8.87
N GLY A 172 21.54 -12.14 8.72
CA GLY A 172 21.38 -13.06 9.83
C GLY A 172 22.23 -12.59 11.02
N GLU A 173 21.64 -12.56 12.21
CA GLU A 173 22.38 -12.24 13.43
C GLU A 173 23.61 -13.14 13.48
N SER A 174 24.77 -12.51 13.28
CA SER A 174 26.04 -13.20 13.39
C SER A 174 26.18 -13.52 14.87
N GLY A 175 26.00 -14.79 15.23
CA GLY A 175 26.33 -15.29 16.55
C GLY A 175 27.72 -14.79 16.92
N LYS A 176 27.78 -14.05 18.03
CA LYS A 176 29.03 -13.70 18.70
C LYS A 176 29.67 -14.96 19.28
#